data_AF-A0A958VVL9-F1
#
_entry.id   AF-A0A958VVL9-F1
#
_cell.length_a   1.000
_cell.length_b   1.000
_cell.length_c   1.000
_cell.angle_alpha   90.00
_cell.angle_beta   90.00
_cell.angle_gamma   90.00
#
_symmetry.space_group_name_H-M   'P 1'
#
loop_
_entity.id
_entity.type
_entity.pdbx_description
1 polymer ?
#
loop_
_entity_poly.entity_id
_entity_poly.type
_entity_poly.pdbx_seq_one_letter_code
_entity_poly.pdbx_strand_id
1 'polypeptide(L)'
;MNASLNRIFFFAGLALMEASTAYAQRDQSGFIIPNDTLKLSLPAQRYIYIPENGFTFFEVPNGDFKGKILPGPPLHLRSDPEVDSLLSATITGAYIRPQLLDRDNFFETFDDRYYLSFSKQQDGYLFILDNSYQGWARVDDIVQKGFRLVYWIEFYGETKGRMIHPREKTASILLSPYADAQEIGVADELYCEIITTGKCEGPYCTVKITQFKNPYDPAKTKEENILKKYKGWMRIIDDEGKPLVAHYSQGT
;
A
#
# COMPACT_ATOMS: atom_id res chain seq x y z
N MET A 1 -10.57 -47.35 67.85
CA MET A 1 -9.16 -47.65 67.47
C MET A 1 -8.97 -47.24 66.03
N ASN A 2 -8.02 -46.32 65.81
CA ASN A 2 -7.34 -45.90 64.56
C ASN A 2 -8.22 -45.29 63.45
N ALA A 3 -8.13 -43.98 63.17
CA ALA A 3 -7.04 -43.27 62.47
C ALA A 3 -6.88 -43.82 61.03
N SER A 4 -6.85 -43.05 59.94
CA SER A 4 -6.15 -41.78 59.73
C SER A 4 -6.45 -41.18 58.33
N LEU A 5 -6.52 -39.85 58.28
CA LEU A 5 -5.86 -38.92 57.34
C LEU A 5 -5.96 -39.03 55.80
N ASN A 6 -6.12 -37.82 55.22
CA ASN A 6 -5.48 -37.28 54.00
C ASN A 6 -6.07 -37.74 52.65
N ARG A 7 -6.43 -36.87 51.69
CA ARG A 7 -5.69 -35.68 51.22
C ARG A 7 -6.60 -34.75 50.39
N ILE A 8 -6.32 -33.46 50.53
CA ILE A 8 -6.78 -32.33 49.73
C ILE A 8 -6.19 -32.42 48.32
N PHE A 9 -7.00 -32.19 47.28
CA PHE A 9 -6.52 -31.64 46.01
C PHE A 9 -7.45 -30.52 45.55
N PHE A 10 -7.00 -29.30 45.82
CA PHE A 10 -7.44 -28.06 45.18
C PHE A 10 -7.05 -28.13 43.69
N PHE A 11 -8.03 -28.08 42.78
CA PHE A 11 -7.78 -27.71 41.38
C PHE A 11 -8.42 -26.35 41.14
N ALA A 12 -7.65 -25.29 41.43
CA ALA A 12 -7.92 -23.95 40.94
C ALA A 12 -7.41 -23.87 39.50
N GLY A 13 -8.28 -24.16 38.54
CA GLY A 13 -8.02 -23.91 37.12
C GLY A 13 -8.09 -22.41 36.85
N LEU A 14 -6.95 -21.74 36.96
CA LEU A 14 -6.76 -20.36 36.55
C LEU A 14 -6.83 -20.32 35.01
N ALA A 15 -8.00 -20.01 34.45
CA ALA A 15 -8.11 -19.63 33.04
C ALA A 15 -7.58 -18.21 32.90
N LEU A 16 -6.26 -18.06 32.72
CA LEU A 16 -5.66 -16.86 32.18
C LEU A 16 -6.13 -16.78 30.72
N MET A 17 -7.25 -16.07 30.48
CA MET A 17 -7.49 -15.50 29.17
C MET A 17 -6.37 -14.50 28.93
N GLU A 18 -5.36 -14.95 28.20
CA GLU A 18 -4.40 -14.09 27.55
C GLU A 18 -5.22 -13.08 26.74
N ALA A 19 -5.31 -11.85 27.26
CA ALA A 19 -5.61 -10.70 26.46
C ALA A 19 -4.45 -10.58 25.47
N SER A 20 -4.56 -11.32 24.37
CA SER A 20 -3.74 -11.11 23.20
C SER A 20 -3.96 -9.67 22.81
N THR A 21 -2.99 -8.83 23.16
CA THR A 21 -2.90 -7.46 22.68
C THR A 21 -2.93 -7.56 21.15
N ALA A 22 -4.09 -7.26 20.57
CA ALA A 22 -4.35 -7.20 19.13
C ALA A 22 -3.62 -5.99 18.52
N TYR A 23 -2.30 -5.95 18.71
CA TYR A 23 -1.36 -4.98 18.19
C TYR A 23 -0.37 -5.72 17.28
N ALA A 24 -0.88 -6.43 16.27
CA ALA A 24 -0.04 -7.05 15.27
C ALA A 24 -0.87 -7.40 14.03
N GLN A 25 -1.23 -6.40 13.22
CA GLN A 25 -1.56 -6.54 11.78
C GLN A 25 -1.98 -5.18 11.17
N ARG A 26 -1.23 -4.09 11.41
CA ARG A 26 -1.52 -2.79 10.77
C ARG A 26 -0.76 -2.54 9.46
N ASP A 27 0.18 -3.43 9.11
CA ASP A 27 0.95 -3.36 7.87
C ASP A 27 0.55 -4.50 6.93
N GLN A 28 -0.72 -4.52 6.50
CA GLN A 28 -1.27 -5.61 5.65
C GLN A 28 -1.53 -5.17 4.22
N SER A 29 -0.92 -4.07 3.82
CA SER A 29 -1.34 -3.32 2.66
C SER A 29 -0.09 -2.91 1.87
N GLY A 30 -0.14 -3.03 0.55
CA GLY A 30 1.03 -2.89 -0.30
C GLY A 30 0.72 -3.09 -1.78
N PHE A 31 1.73 -3.56 -2.51
CA PHE A 31 1.61 -3.85 -3.94
C PHE A 31 2.41 -5.10 -4.34
N ILE A 32 2.03 -5.69 -5.47
CA ILE A 32 2.55 -6.95 -5.98
C ILE A 32 3.58 -6.65 -7.07
N ILE A 33 4.83 -7.10 -6.88
CA ILE A 33 5.92 -6.91 -7.84
C ILE A 33 6.49 -8.23 -8.34
N PRO A 34 7.07 -8.29 -9.55
CA PRO A 34 7.87 -9.44 -9.97
C PRO A 34 9.04 -9.65 -9.00
N ASN A 35 9.36 -10.91 -8.71
CA ASN A 35 10.59 -11.25 -7.98
C ASN A 35 11.82 -10.99 -8.86
N ASP A 36 13.02 -11.04 -8.27
CA ASP A 36 14.24 -10.67 -8.98
C ASP A 36 14.52 -11.57 -10.19
N THR A 37 14.17 -12.86 -10.11
CA THR A 37 14.30 -13.79 -11.24
C THR A 37 13.38 -13.41 -12.41
N LEU A 38 12.11 -13.11 -12.13
CA LEU A 38 11.14 -12.72 -13.14
C LEU A 38 11.46 -11.32 -13.71
N LYS A 39 11.97 -10.40 -12.89
CA LYS A 39 12.42 -9.07 -13.35
C LYS A 39 13.46 -9.16 -14.47
N LEU A 40 14.35 -10.17 -14.44
CA LEU A 40 15.40 -10.34 -15.44
C LEU A 40 14.89 -10.80 -16.80
N SER A 41 13.73 -11.46 -16.87
CA SER A 41 13.14 -11.97 -18.11
C SER A 41 12.06 -11.06 -18.70
N LEU A 42 11.60 -10.06 -17.94
CA LEU A 42 10.53 -9.17 -18.37
C LEU A 42 11.04 -8.09 -19.34
N PRO A 43 10.30 -7.80 -20.43
CA PRO A 43 10.67 -6.75 -21.36
C PRO A 43 10.61 -5.38 -20.66
N ALA A 44 11.65 -4.56 -20.87
CA ALA A 44 11.79 -3.25 -20.24
C ALA A 44 10.65 -2.26 -20.55
N GLN A 45 9.89 -2.52 -21.63
CA GLN A 45 8.80 -1.67 -22.11
C GLN A 45 7.47 -1.90 -21.36
N ARG A 46 7.34 -2.94 -20.52
CA ARG A 46 6.10 -3.14 -19.74
C ARG A 46 6.06 -2.19 -18.55
N TYR A 47 4.99 -1.41 -18.45
CA TYR A 47 4.76 -0.50 -17.34
C TYR A 47 3.87 -1.14 -16.27
N ILE A 48 2.86 -1.94 -16.66
CA ILE A 48 2.07 -2.77 -15.74
C ILE A 48 2.58 -4.22 -15.74
N TYR A 49 2.83 -4.77 -14.55
CA TYR A 49 3.34 -6.14 -14.38
C TYR A 49 2.26 -7.11 -13.91
N ILE A 50 1.68 -7.84 -14.85
CA ILE A 50 0.73 -8.94 -14.61
C ILE A 50 1.24 -10.18 -15.38
N PRO A 51 1.17 -11.40 -14.80
CA PRO A 51 1.55 -12.62 -15.51
C PRO A 51 0.61 -12.86 -16.71
N GLU A 52 1.07 -13.57 -17.74
CA GLU A 52 0.28 -13.80 -18.97
C GLU A 52 -1.09 -14.44 -18.69
N ASN A 53 -1.13 -15.39 -17.74
CA ASN A 53 -2.37 -16.06 -17.31
C ASN A 53 -3.16 -15.29 -16.24
N GLY A 54 -2.70 -14.09 -15.88
CA GLY A 54 -3.33 -13.18 -14.93
C GLY A 54 -3.25 -13.59 -13.47
N PHE A 55 -3.80 -12.76 -12.60
CA PHE A 55 -4.09 -13.10 -11.21
C PHE A 55 -5.54 -13.57 -11.09
N THR A 56 -5.75 -14.72 -10.46
CA THR A 56 -7.09 -15.20 -10.13
C THR A 56 -7.58 -14.49 -8.88
N PHE A 57 -8.86 -14.13 -8.85
CA PHE A 57 -9.49 -13.59 -7.64
C PHE A 57 -10.83 -14.26 -7.33
N PHE A 58 -11.18 -14.18 -6.05
CA PHE A 58 -12.30 -14.83 -5.39
C PHE A 58 -13.16 -13.76 -4.70
N GLU A 59 -14.41 -14.07 -4.40
CA GLU A 59 -15.29 -13.13 -3.69
C GLU A 59 -14.90 -12.94 -2.22
N VAL A 60 -14.46 -14.02 -1.58
CA VAL A 60 -13.99 -14.09 -0.20
C VAL A 60 -12.80 -15.07 -0.11
N PRO A 61 -11.97 -15.01 0.95
CA PRO A 61 -10.94 -16.01 1.20
C PRO A 61 -11.52 -17.44 1.18
N ASN A 62 -10.83 -18.37 0.52
CA ASN A 62 -11.27 -19.76 0.30
C ASN A 62 -12.63 -19.92 -0.42
N GLY A 63 -13.18 -18.86 -1.01
CA GLY A 63 -14.42 -18.91 -1.77
C GLY A 63 -14.26 -19.43 -3.20
N ASP A 64 -15.35 -19.39 -3.95
CA ASP A 64 -15.37 -19.80 -5.34
C ASP A 64 -14.67 -18.80 -6.26
N PHE A 65 -14.17 -19.33 -7.38
CA PHE A 65 -13.59 -18.54 -8.45
C PHE A 65 -14.55 -17.44 -8.91
N LYS A 66 -14.10 -16.18 -8.88
CA LYS A 66 -14.88 -15.03 -9.35
C LYS A 66 -14.40 -14.54 -10.71
N GLY A 67 -13.09 -14.44 -10.88
CA GLY A 67 -12.52 -13.93 -12.12
C GLY A 67 -10.99 -13.90 -12.16
N LYS A 68 -10.47 -13.17 -13.15
CA LYS A 68 -9.05 -12.92 -13.36
C LYS A 68 -8.78 -11.46 -13.73
N ILE A 69 -7.61 -10.97 -13.32
CA ILE A 69 -6.97 -9.75 -13.84
C ILE A 69 -5.90 -10.17 -14.83
N LEU A 70 -6.02 -9.76 -16.10
CA LEU A 70 -5.17 -10.12 -17.22
C LEU A 70 -4.40 -8.90 -17.75
N PRO A 71 -3.24 -9.08 -18.41
CA PRO A 71 -2.55 -7.99 -19.11
C PRO A 71 -3.34 -7.45 -20.31
N GLY A 72 -3.11 -6.19 -20.66
CA GLY A 72 -3.56 -5.57 -21.91
C GLY A 72 -5.06 -5.24 -21.94
N PRO A 73 -5.53 -4.58 -23.02
CA PRO A 73 -6.94 -4.26 -23.17
C PRO A 73 -7.76 -5.52 -23.52
N PRO A 74 -9.09 -5.50 -23.27
CA PRO A 74 -9.97 -6.62 -23.61
C PRO A 74 -9.91 -6.94 -25.11
N LEU A 75 -9.91 -8.23 -25.46
CA LEU A 75 -9.87 -8.75 -26.85
C LEU A 75 -11.02 -8.26 -27.77
N HIS A 76 -11.97 -7.49 -27.27
CA HIS A 76 -13.18 -7.05 -27.97
C HIS A 76 -13.46 -5.54 -27.92
N LEU A 77 -12.53 -4.70 -27.41
CA LEU A 77 -12.65 -3.26 -27.61
C LEU A 77 -12.41 -2.97 -29.10
N ARG A 78 -13.51 -2.70 -29.81
CA ARG A 78 -13.58 -2.64 -31.28
C ARG A 78 -13.28 -1.24 -31.84
N SER A 79 -12.64 -0.37 -31.08
CA SER A 79 -12.42 1.03 -31.45
C SER A 79 -11.09 1.55 -30.90
N ASP A 80 -10.23 1.90 -31.86
CA ASP A 80 -8.96 2.63 -31.81
C ASP A 80 -7.74 2.07 -31.05
N PRO A 81 -6.53 2.18 -31.66
CA PRO A 81 -5.24 1.79 -31.09
C PRO A 81 -4.71 2.76 -30.02
N GLU A 82 -5.55 3.62 -29.43
CA GLU A 82 -5.13 4.61 -28.42
C GLU A 82 -4.84 4.00 -27.04
N VAL A 83 -5.36 2.81 -26.75
CA VAL A 83 -5.09 2.14 -25.47
C VAL A 83 -3.80 1.34 -25.56
N ASP A 84 -2.72 1.93 -25.04
CA ASP A 84 -1.43 1.26 -24.95
C ASP A 84 -1.54 -0.03 -24.12
N SER A 85 -1.31 -1.17 -24.78
CA SER A 85 -1.31 -2.49 -24.16
C SER A 85 -0.28 -2.64 -23.04
N LEU A 86 0.72 -1.76 -22.98
CA LEU A 86 1.78 -1.75 -21.97
C LEU A 86 1.34 -1.06 -20.67
N LEU A 87 0.26 -0.27 -20.71
CA LEU A 87 -0.29 0.56 -19.63
C LEU A 87 -1.70 0.15 -19.21
N SER A 88 -2.19 -1.03 -19.64
CA SER A 88 -3.54 -1.48 -19.35
C SER A 88 -3.59 -2.90 -18.80
N ALA A 89 -4.64 -3.15 -18.03
CA ALA A 89 -5.03 -4.46 -17.55
C ALA A 89 -6.54 -4.63 -17.73
N THR A 90 -6.97 -5.88 -17.84
CA THR A 90 -8.38 -6.24 -18.03
C THR A 90 -8.85 -7.10 -16.87
N ILE A 91 -10.04 -6.82 -16.35
CA ILE A 91 -10.75 -7.71 -15.44
C ILE A 91 -11.83 -8.49 -16.20
N THR A 92 -11.93 -9.79 -15.95
CA THR A 92 -12.93 -10.69 -16.54
C THR A 92 -13.31 -11.80 -15.56
N GLY A 93 -14.46 -12.43 -15.71
CA GLY A 93 -14.90 -13.48 -14.79
C GLY A 93 -16.20 -14.15 -15.22
N ALA A 94 -16.69 -15.06 -14.38
CA ALA A 94 -17.90 -15.84 -14.69
C ALA A 94 -19.12 -14.96 -14.98
N TYR A 95 -19.23 -13.84 -14.26
CA TYR A 95 -20.32 -12.86 -14.40
C TYR A 95 -19.80 -11.44 -14.69
N ILE A 96 -18.51 -11.30 -15.01
CA ILE A 96 -17.85 -10.03 -15.25
C ILE A 96 -17.47 -9.97 -16.73
N ARG A 97 -18.10 -9.06 -17.48
CA ARG A 97 -17.70 -8.79 -18.86
C ARG A 97 -16.28 -8.21 -18.86
N PRO A 98 -15.43 -8.59 -19.84
CA PRO A 98 -14.10 -8.03 -19.98
C PRO A 98 -14.15 -6.49 -20.06
N GLN A 99 -13.39 -5.83 -19.21
CA GLN A 99 -13.28 -4.37 -19.19
C GLN A 99 -11.93 -3.95 -18.61
N LEU A 100 -11.53 -2.71 -18.92
CA LEU A 100 -10.30 -2.14 -18.38
C LEU A 100 -10.39 -2.00 -16.87
N LEU A 101 -9.28 -2.33 -16.20
CA LEU A 101 -9.11 -2.07 -14.78
C LEU A 101 -8.70 -0.61 -14.58
N ASP A 102 -9.29 0.04 -13.59
CA ASP A 102 -8.97 1.44 -13.25
C ASP A 102 -7.51 1.58 -12.78
N ARG A 103 -6.89 2.71 -13.12
CA ARG A 103 -5.54 3.08 -12.68
C ARG A 103 -5.43 3.16 -11.16
N ASP A 104 -6.52 3.44 -10.45
CA ASP A 104 -6.56 3.48 -8.99
C ASP A 104 -6.24 2.11 -8.33
N ASN A 105 -6.32 1.01 -9.08
CA ASN A 105 -5.89 -0.31 -8.60
C ASN A 105 -4.37 -0.49 -8.64
N PHE A 106 -3.64 0.44 -9.24
CA PHE A 106 -2.20 0.36 -9.42
C PHE A 106 -1.47 1.41 -8.60
N PHE A 107 -0.31 1.02 -8.09
CA PHE A 107 0.65 1.89 -7.43
C PHE A 107 1.82 2.15 -8.38
N GLU A 108 2.07 3.42 -8.65
CA GLU A 108 3.24 3.85 -9.41
C GLU A 108 4.45 4.04 -8.49
N THR A 109 5.55 3.37 -8.79
CA THR A 109 6.82 3.46 -8.05
C THR A 109 7.75 4.52 -8.65
N PHE A 110 8.85 4.82 -7.97
CA PHE A 110 9.86 5.80 -8.40
C PHE A 110 10.55 5.52 -9.75
N ASP A 111 10.39 4.33 -10.31
CA ASP A 111 10.93 3.92 -11.61
C ASP A 111 9.86 3.92 -12.71
N ASP A 112 8.77 4.66 -12.51
CA ASP A 112 7.63 4.86 -13.42
C ASP A 112 6.94 3.53 -13.79
N ARG A 113 6.96 2.55 -12.88
CA ARG A 113 6.29 1.25 -13.03
C ARG A 113 5.03 1.18 -12.20
N TYR A 114 4.03 0.50 -12.72
CA TYR A 114 2.71 0.35 -12.13
C TYR A 114 2.51 -1.09 -11.64
N TYR A 115 2.18 -1.22 -10.36
CA TYR A 115 2.03 -2.51 -9.68
C TYR A 115 0.64 -2.64 -9.06
N LEU A 116 0.04 -3.83 -9.16
CA LEU A 116 -1.27 -4.08 -8.58
C LEU A 116 -1.22 -3.93 -7.06
N SER A 117 -2.07 -3.05 -6.53
CA SER A 117 -2.15 -2.76 -5.09
C SER A 117 -3.04 -3.76 -4.36
N PHE A 118 -2.82 -3.91 -3.05
CA PHE A 118 -3.69 -4.64 -2.15
C PHE A 118 -3.84 -3.86 -0.84
N SER A 119 -5.05 -3.83 -0.28
CA SER A 119 -5.32 -3.02 0.92
C SER A 119 -5.42 -3.84 2.21
N LYS A 120 -5.63 -5.17 2.11
CA LYS A 120 -5.77 -6.06 3.26
C LYS A 120 -5.19 -7.43 2.98
N GLN A 121 -4.83 -8.14 4.04
CA GLN A 121 -4.41 -9.53 3.99
C GLN A 121 -5.16 -10.36 5.03
N GLN A 122 -5.77 -11.46 4.61
CA GLN A 122 -6.51 -12.35 5.49
C GLN A 122 -6.35 -13.79 5.03
N ASP A 123 -5.99 -14.70 5.95
CA ASP A 123 -5.96 -16.15 5.71
C ASP A 123 -5.18 -16.60 4.46
N GLY A 124 -4.09 -15.89 4.13
CA GLY A 124 -3.29 -16.18 2.91
C GLY A 124 -3.87 -15.59 1.61
N TYR A 125 -4.80 -14.65 1.72
CA TYR A 125 -5.39 -13.91 0.61
C TYR A 125 -5.16 -12.40 0.76
N LEU A 126 -5.11 -11.70 -0.37
CA LEU A 126 -4.96 -10.25 -0.48
C LEU A 126 -6.22 -9.64 -1.07
N PHE A 127 -6.74 -8.57 -0.47
CA PHE A 127 -7.84 -7.81 -1.04
C PHE A 127 -7.29 -6.82 -2.08
N ILE A 128 -7.54 -7.09 -3.37
CA ILE A 128 -6.87 -6.44 -4.52
C ILE A 128 -7.82 -5.60 -5.40
N LEU A 129 -9.13 -5.60 -5.10
CA LEU A 129 -10.16 -4.85 -5.81
C LEU A 129 -11.18 -4.36 -4.78
N ASP A 130 -11.40 -3.06 -4.65
CA ASP A 130 -12.22 -2.44 -3.60
C ASP A 130 -13.60 -1.93 -4.07
N ASN A 131 -13.71 -1.62 -5.36
CA ASN A 131 -14.92 -1.12 -6.00
C ASN A 131 -15.93 -2.25 -6.31
N SER A 132 -16.78 -2.06 -7.33
CA SER A 132 -17.87 -2.98 -7.72
C SER A 132 -17.46 -4.44 -7.92
N TYR A 133 -16.17 -4.74 -8.07
CA TYR A 133 -15.68 -6.10 -8.30
C TYR A 133 -15.33 -6.87 -7.04
N GLN A 134 -15.00 -6.21 -5.93
CA GLN A 134 -14.55 -6.79 -4.65
C GLN A 134 -13.87 -8.17 -4.76
N GLY A 135 -12.54 -8.21 -4.67
CA GLY A 135 -11.78 -9.41 -5.05
C GLY A 135 -10.60 -9.71 -4.13
N TRP A 136 -10.49 -10.98 -3.75
CA TRP A 136 -9.38 -11.54 -2.99
C TRP A 136 -8.49 -12.42 -3.87
N ALA A 137 -7.17 -12.24 -3.85
CA ALA A 137 -6.21 -13.09 -4.57
C ALA A 137 -5.38 -13.91 -3.58
N ARG A 138 -5.15 -15.19 -3.90
CA ARG A 138 -4.36 -16.09 -3.04
C ARG A 138 -2.87 -15.76 -3.13
N VAL A 139 -2.20 -15.61 -1.99
CA VAL A 139 -0.76 -15.29 -1.89
C VAL A 139 0.09 -16.38 -2.55
N ASP A 140 -0.22 -17.66 -2.31
CA ASP A 140 0.54 -18.76 -2.91
C ASP A 140 0.51 -18.74 -4.43
N ASP A 141 -0.62 -18.36 -5.05
CA ASP A 141 -0.74 -18.25 -6.51
C ASP A 141 0.13 -17.12 -7.05
N ILE A 142 0.22 -16.02 -6.30
CA ILE A 142 1.06 -14.86 -6.64
C ILE A 142 2.53 -15.29 -6.60
N VAL A 143 2.96 -15.95 -5.52
CA VAL A 143 4.33 -16.42 -5.34
C VAL A 143 4.73 -17.46 -6.38
N GLN A 144 3.87 -18.45 -6.64
CA GLN A 144 4.11 -19.47 -7.67
C GLN A 144 4.26 -18.88 -9.08
N LYS A 145 3.64 -17.73 -9.35
CA LYS A 145 3.79 -17.00 -10.62
C LYS A 145 5.06 -16.14 -10.68
N GLY A 146 5.92 -16.20 -9.67
CA GLY A 146 7.17 -15.46 -9.62
C GLY A 146 7.02 -14.01 -9.15
N PHE A 147 5.96 -13.70 -8.41
CA PHE A 147 5.75 -12.39 -7.81
C PHE A 147 6.00 -12.43 -6.31
N ARG A 148 6.18 -11.26 -5.70
CA ARG A 148 6.30 -11.06 -4.26
C ARG A 148 5.52 -9.83 -3.83
N LEU A 149 5.26 -9.77 -2.52
CA LEU A 149 4.56 -8.65 -1.91
C LEU A 149 5.58 -7.61 -1.43
N VAL A 150 5.21 -6.34 -1.52
CA VAL A 150 5.93 -5.22 -0.91
C VAL A 150 4.92 -4.39 -0.14
N TYR A 151 5.16 -4.19 1.14
CA TYR A 151 4.27 -3.39 1.99
C TYR A 151 4.65 -1.91 1.88
N TRP A 152 3.66 -1.01 1.92
CA TRP A 152 3.93 0.42 1.75
C TRP A 152 4.87 0.96 2.82
N ILE A 153 4.67 0.58 4.08
CA ILE A 153 5.51 1.07 5.19
C ILE A 153 6.98 0.63 5.05
N GLU A 154 7.22 -0.61 4.59
CA GLU A 154 8.56 -1.09 4.25
C GLU A 154 9.16 -0.26 3.11
N PHE A 155 8.41 -0.13 2.02
CA PHE A 155 8.85 0.62 0.84
C PHE A 155 9.19 2.09 1.14
N TYR A 156 8.36 2.81 1.91
CA TYR A 156 8.64 4.19 2.31
C TYR A 156 9.75 4.30 3.37
N GLY A 157 9.96 3.24 4.17
CA GLY A 157 11.09 3.12 5.09
C GLY A 157 12.42 2.94 4.34
N GLU A 158 12.44 2.12 3.30
CA GLU A 158 13.64 1.83 2.50
C GLU A 158 14.01 2.98 1.54
N THR A 159 13.04 3.78 1.12
CA THR A 159 13.23 4.88 0.15
C THR A 159 13.64 6.20 0.81
N LYS A 160 14.54 6.13 1.80
CA LYS A 160 15.07 7.29 2.51
C LYS A 160 15.63 8.35 1.55
N GLY A 161 15.32 9.61 1.82
CA GLY A 161 15.83 10.75 1.04
C GLY A 161 15.05 11.02 -0.23
N ARG A 162 13.97 10.27 -0.48
CA ARG A 162 13.07 10.53 -1.59
C ARG A 162 11.98 11.54 -1.20
N MET A 163 11.57 12.33 -2.18
CA MET A 163 10.46 13.26 -2.05
C MET A 163 9.14 12.50 -2.15
N ILE A 164 8.15 12.95 -1.39
CA ILE A 164 6.77 12.46 -1.42
C ILE A 164 5.80 13.64 -1.37
N HIS A 165 4.58 13.41 -1.85
CA HIS A 165 3.52 14.41 -1.97
C HIS A 165 2.24 13.89 -1.30
N PRO A 166 1.53 14.68 -0.48
CA PRO A 166 0.21 14.30 0.04
C PRO A 166 -0.81 14.18 -1.10
N ARG A 167 -1.61 13.11 -1.11
CA ARG A 167 -2.67 12.93 -2.13
C ARG A 167 -3.84 13.89 -1.93
N GLU A 168 -4.13 14.27 -0.69
CA GLU A 168 -5.20 15.23 -0.36
C GLU A 168 -4.70 16.69 -0.37
N LYS A 169 -3.62 16.98 -1.11
CA LYS A 169 -2.90 18.26 -1.19
C LYS A 169 -2.23 18.72 0.11
N THR A 170 -2.73 18.28 1.27
CA THR A 170 -2.15 18.60 2.57
C THR A 170 -2.03 17.37 3.44
N ALA A 171 -1.09 17.37 4.39
CA ALA A 171 -0.93 16.33 5.40
C ALA A 171 -0.53 16.93 6.75
N SER A 172 -1.15 16.45 7.82
CA SER A 172 -0.76 16.77 9.19
C SER A 172 0.62 16.18 9.52
N ILE A 173 1.45 16.99 10.17
CA ILE A 173 2.75 16.60 10.69
C ILE A 173 2.65 16.54 12.21
N LEU A 174 2.89 15.35 12.76
CA LEU A 174 2.73 15.04 14.17
C LEU A 174 4.09 14.98 14.90
N LEU A 175 4.06 15.22 16.21
CA LEU A 175 5.26 15.09 17.06
C LEU A 175 5.69 13.62 17.26
N SER A 176 4.74 12.68 17.25
CA SER A 176 4.95 11.24 17.43
C SER A 176 3.95 10.43 16.57
N PRO A 177 4.11 9.11 16.39
CA PRO A 177 3.19 8.28 15.61
C PRO A 177 1.99 7.76 16.43
N TYR A 178 1.79 8.25 17.65
CA TYR A 178 0.75 7.79 18.55
C TYR A 178 -0.55 8.59 18.39
N ALA A 179 -1.68 7.98 18.78
CA ALA A 179 -3.02 8.53 18.53
C ALA A 179 -3.29 9.88 19.23
N ASP A 180 -2.60 10.16 20.33
CA ASP A 180 -2.68 11.40 21.11
C ASP A 180 -1.60 12.42 20.73
N ALA A 181 -0.85 12.17 19.66
CA ALA A 181 0.24 13.05 19.24
C ALA A 181 -0.28 14.43 18.82
N GLN A 182 0.37 15.46 19.35
CA GLN A 182 0.13 16.84 18.93
C GLN A 182 0.55 17.05 17.46
N GLU A 183 -0.31 17.73 16.70
CA GLU A 183 0.05 18.29 15.40
C GLU A 183 0.99 19.50 15.56
N ILE A 184 2.13 19.45 14.88
CA ILE A 184 3.19 20.48 14.93
C ILE A 184 3.30 21.28 13.62
N GLY A 185 2.49 20.95 12.62
CA GLY A 185 2.38 21.66 11.36
C GLY A 185 1.55 20.90 10.33
N VAL A 186 1.33 21.56 9.19
CA VAL A 186 0.70 20.99 8.00
C VAL A 186 1.68 21.14 6.84
N ALA A 187 1.88 20.06 6.09
CA ALA A 187 2.65 20.07 4.86
C ALA A 187 1.70 20.16 3.67
N ASP A 188 1.88 21.19 2.85
CA ASP A 188 1.11 21.42 1.63
C ASP A 188 1.94 20.97 0.42
N GLU A 189 1.34 20.22 -0.50
CA GLU A 189 1.96 19.64 -1.69
C GLU A 189 2.68 20.67 -2.56
N LEU A 190 2.11 21.87 -2.70
CA LEU A 190 2.66 22.92 -3.56
C LEU A 190 3.71 23.73 -2.82
N TYR A 191 3.54 23.97 -1.52
CA TYR A 191 4.37 24.88 -0.74
C TYR A 191 5.42 24.19 0.15
N CYS A 192 5.48 22.86 0.15
CA CYS A 192 6.42 22.09 0.96
C CYS A 192 7.18 21.05 0.16
N GLU A 193 8.49 20.96 0.41
CA GLU A 193 9.27 19.76 0.09
C GLU A 193 9.23 18.81 1.27
N ILE A 194 8.72 17.60 1.06
CA ILE A 194 8.59 16.55 2.08
C ILE A 194 9.51 15.39 1.71
N ILE A 195 10.50 15.11 2.55
CA ILE A 195 11.53 14.10 2.31
C ILE A 195 11.47 13.02 3.38
N THR A 196 11.36 11.75 2.99
CA THR A 196 11.37 10.60 3.90
C THR A 196 12.71 10.48 4.63
N THR A 197 12.70 10.11 5.92
CA THR A 197 13.94 9.88 6.68
C THR A 197 14.27 8.41 6.92
N GLY A 198 13.38 7.51 6.52
CA GLY A 198 13.55 6.05 6.55
C GLY A 198 13.24 5.38 7.89
N LYS A 199 12.64 6.10 8.84
CA LYS A 199 12.09 5.50 10.07
C LYS A 199 10.57 5.56 10.02
N CYS A 200 9.94 4.40 10.12
CA CYS A 200 8.48 4.24 10.17
C CYS A 200 8.06 3.43 11.40
N GLU A 201 6.83 3.65 11.86
CA GLU A 201 6.22 3.00 13.01
C GLU A 201 4.71 2.96 12.80
N GLY A 202 4.17 1.75 12.62
CA GLY A 202 2.81 1.56 12.15
C GLY A 202 2.55 2.34 10.84
N PRO A 203 1.40 3.01 10.70
CA PRO A 203 1.05 3.69 9.45
C PRO A 203 1.79 5.03 9.24
N TYR A 204 2.78 5.36 10.07
CA TYR A 204 3.47 6.64 10.06
C TYR A 204 4.94 6.49 9.68
N CYS A 205 5.45 7.46 8.93
CA CYS A 205 6.88 7.60 8.66
C CYS A 205 7.36 8.99 9.07
N THR A 206 8.61 9.06 9.50
CA THR A 206 9.28 10.32 9.82
C THR A 206 9.73 11.03 8.54
N VAL A 207 9.46 12.33 8.48
CA VAL A 207 9.73 13.18 7.31
C VAL A 207 10.46 14.48 7.72
N LYS A 208 11.27 15.01 6.81
CA LYS A 208 11.81 16.37 6.86
C LYS A 208 10.99 17.26 5.94
N ILE A 209 10.55 18.41 6.45
CA ILE A 209 9.75 19.38 5.72
C ILE A 209 10.57 20.65 5.53
N THR A 210 10.63 21.15 4.30
CA THR A 210 11.03 22.54 4.00
C THR A 210 9.82 23.27 3.44
N GLN A 211 9.30 24.24 4.18
CA GLN A 211 8.17 25.06 3.77
C GLN A 211 8.66 26.35 3.12
N PHE A 212 8.06 26.71 1.99
CA PHE A 212 8.40 27.91 1.21
C PHE A 212 7.32 28.98 1.34
N LYS A 213 7.69 30.25 1.15
CA LYS A 213 6.73 31.36 1.08
C LYS A 213 5.97 31.34 -0.25
N ASN A 214 6.71 31.24 -1.35
CA ASN A 214 6.17 31.06 -2.69
C ASN A 214 7.19 30.32 -3.57
N PRO A 215 7.11 28.98 -3.72
CA PRO A 215 8.13 28.17 -4.42
C PRO A 215 8.31 28.53 -5.89
N TYR A 216 7.40 29.31 -6.48
CA TYR A 216 7.41 29.74 -7.87
C TYR A 216 7.86 31.20 -8.05
N ASP A 217 8.37 31.88 -7.03
CA ASP A 217 8.86 33.25 -7.12
C ASP A 217 10.24 33.29 -7.83
N PRO A 218 10.33 33.74 -9.10
CA PRO A 218 11.59 33.73 -9.84
C PRO A 218 12.57 34.80 -9.36
N ALA A 219 12.12 35.76 -8.53
CA ALA A 219 12.93 36.85 -8.04
C ALA A 219 13.77 36.49 -6.79
N LYS A 220 13.55 35.30 -6.22
CA LYS A 220 14.24 34.84 -5.00
C LYS A 220 14.95 33.53 -5.23
N THR A 221 16.09 33.38 -4.59
CA THR A 221 16.74 32.07 -4.46
C THR A 221 15.86 31.14 -3.61
N LYS A 222 16.07 29.83 -3.77
CA LYS A 222 15.36 28.82 -2.99
C LYS A 222 15.51 29.06 -1.49
N GLU A 223 16.71 29.43 -1.05
CA GLU A 223 17.08 29.70 0.34
C GLU A 223 16.35 30.93 0.92
N GLU A 224 16.27 32.03 0.19
CA GLU A 224 15.56 33.25 0.60
C GLU A 224 14.04 33.05 0.73
N ASN A 225 13.55 32.03 0.05
CA ASN A 225 12.15 31.67 0.00
C ASN A 225 11.74 30.66 1.09
N ILE A 226 12.70 30.11 1.84
CA ILE A 226 12.42 29.19 2.94
C ILE A 226 11.74 29.95 4.08
N LEU A 227 10.55 29.49 4.45
CA LEU A 227 9.82 29.98 5.61
C LEU A 227 10.25 29.24 6.88
N LYS A 228 10.27 27.91 6.82
CA LYS A 228 10.53 27.04 7.98
C LYS A 228 11.09 25.70 7.53
N LYS A 229 11.96 25.11 8.35
CA LYS A 229 12.37 23.70 8.27
C LYS A 229 12.02 23.00 9.56
N TYR A 230 11.43 21.81 9.47
CA TYR A 230 11.07 21.02 10.65
C TYR A 230 10.99 19.53 10.32
N LYS A 231 10.91 18.70 11.35
CA LYS A 231 10.81 17.24 11.25
C LYS A 231 9.60 16.79 12.07
N GLY A 232 8.89 15.78 11.58
CA GLY A 232 7.83 15.13 12.33
C GLY A 232 7.46 13.77 11.75
N TRP A 233 6.34 13.25 12.21
CA TRP A 233 5.72 12.03 11.73
C TRP A 233 4.56 12.39 10.82
N MET A 234 4.45 11.71 9.68
CA MET A 234 3.38 11.88 8.73
C MET A 234 2.73 10.53 8.48
N ARG A 235 1.40 10.50 8.43
CA ARG A 235 0.64 9.30 8.10
C ARG A 235 0.85 8.97 6.63
N ILE A 236 1.19 7.71 6.34
CA ILE A 236 1.51 7.22 4.99
C ILE A 236 0.37 6.39 4.41
N ILE A 237 -0.34 5.65 5.26
CA ILE A 237 -1.50 4.83 4.89
C ILE A 237 -2.70 5.18 5.76
N ASP A 238 -3.90 5.18 5.19
CA ASP A 238 -5.17 5.39 5.90
C ASP A 238 -5.60 4.14 6.70
N ASP A 239 -6.80 4.15 7.26
CA ASP A 239 -7.33 3.03 8.06
C ASP A 239 -7.84 1.88 7.18
N GLU A 240 -8.13 2.16 5.92
CA GLU A 240 -8.50 1.21 4.88
C GLU A 240 -7.28 0.54 4.23
N GLY A 241 -6.07 1.02 4.55
CA GLY A 241 -4.80 0.54 4.06
C GLY A 241 -4.37 1.20 2.75
N LYS A 242 -5.02 2.24 2.24
CA LYS A 242 -4.62 2.94 1.01
C LYS A 242 -3.52 3.97 1.28
N PRO A 243 -2.63 4.23 0.30
CA PRO A 243 -1.60 5.26 0.46
C PRO A 243 -2.22 6.66 0.51
N LEU A 244 -1.79 7.48 1.46
CA LEU A 244 -2.11 8.91 1.58
C LEU A 244 -1.09 9.80 0.86
N VAL A 245 -0.06 9.19 0.26
CA VAL A 245 1.05 9.87 -0.38
C VAL A 245 1.33 9.33 -1.79
N ALA A 246 2.03 10.13 -2.58
CA ALA A 246 2.52 9.80 -3.92
C ALA A 246 3.97 10.25 -4.12
N HIS A 247 4.58 9.86 -5.24
CA HIS A 247 5.98 10.17 -5.58
C HIS A 247 6.13 11.25 -6.64
N TYR A 248 5.04 11.53 -7.33
CA TYR A 248 4.88 12.62 -8.26
C TYR A 248 3.91 13.62 -7.65
N SER A 249 4.12 14.90 -7.94
CA SER A 249 3.08 15.90 -7.69
C SER A 249 1.85 15.54 -8.52
N GLN A 250 0.67 15.57 -7.93
CA GLN A 250 -0.63 15.32 -8.56
C GLN A 250 -1.05 16.48 -9.48
N GLY A 251 -0.10 17.04 -10.25
CA GLY A 251 -0.23 18.25 -11.05
C GLY A 251 -1.65 18.41 -11.61
N THR A 252 -2.32 19.48 -11.18
CA THR A 252 -3.65 19.87 -11.67
C THR A 252 -3.60 20.27 -13.13
#